data_AF-A0A401H5Q0-F1
#
_entry.id   AF-A0A401H5Q0-F1
#
_cell.length_a   1.000
_cell.length_b   1.000
_cell.length_c   1.000
_cell.angle_alpha   90.00
_cell.angle_beta   90.00
_cell.angle_gamma   90.00
#
_symmetry.space_group_name_H-M   'P 1'
#
loop_
_entity.id
_entity.type
_entity.pdbx_description
1 polymer ?
#
loop_
_entity_poly.entity_id
_entity_poly.type
_entity_poly.pdbx_seq_one_letter_code
_entity_poly.pdbx_strand_id
1 'polypeptide(L)'
;MTAAREEMLFSSPGWWSARSQDLKTSGRRPTERCVCDAAIPFSRKFLNYWCARLQLHPRSARGGNRSRPSASQTSNDPTSRALALPTASSSQQAIIDGEGELAVTDELKAFDGILATDFPLREEGVITTPNATYIPEFPVIHDGQIVTRQDGRWGPQEYSRWLQMYDRKVIHHMCIPTLQSVVEADAMVLWDKIRVWKWEVDTTCSMPELGFLVEDKLKALTETALRVTHRFKHKLGDMVSEKNKVGMQLLLMLAQCLDRLHLLLTSCNHVIALSAHVQHLTLELWRYVNYYSVVVGHLETLTLHGSVNWDVLPVRGAFTNDASVAQSMFRVGVPFWFIQMKTDKTRIKKWAFPVPISNKLSLEMSWPHLLRNETDLTGILNCPGDWPLRMLHEATNAICDACLPPLEGTSESSSAEQPSQKKQKDDKQLSV
;
A
#
# COMPACT_ATOMS: atom_id res chain seq x y z
N MET A 1 -14.30 37.83 -48.77
CA MET A 1 -13.48 36.59 -48.71
C MET A 1 -12.28 36.93 -47.84
N THR A 2 -12.43 36.65 -46.56
CA THR A 2 -11.68 37.25 -45.46
C THR A 2 -11.16 36.08 -44.64
N ALA A 3 -9.84 35.92 -44.56
CA ALA A 3 -9.21 34.85 -43.79
C ALA A 3 -8.69 35.42 -42.47
N ALA A 4 -9.26 34.92 -41.38
CA ALA A 4 -8.96 35.25 -40.01
C ALA A 4 -7.70 34.52 -39.53
N ARG A 5 -6.96 35.20 -38.67
CA ARG A 5 -5.80 34.72 -37.91
C ARG A 5 -6.22 34.85 -36.44
N GLU A 6 -6.48 33.74 -35.76
CA GLU A 6 -6.81 33.72 -34.33
C GLU A 6 -5.55 33.44 -33.51
N GLU A 7 -5.17 34.43 -32.70
CA GLU A 7 -4.25 34.31 -31.58
C GLU A 7 -5.04 33.83 -30.34
N MET A 8 -4.64 32.71 -29.74
CA MET A 8 -5.13 32.29 -28.43
C MET A 8 -4.13 32.71 -27.36
N LEU A 9 -4.49 33.77 -26.61
CA LEU A 9 -3.88 34.16 -25.35
C LEU A 9 -4.44 33.30 -24.20
N PHE A 10 -3.56 32.58 -23.51
CA PHE A 10 -3.86 31.94 -22.23
C PHE A 10 -3.83 33.01 -21.11
N SER A 11 -5.00 33.33 -20.56
CA SER A 11 -5.13 34.14 -19.34
C SER A 11 -5.40 33.23 -18.13
N SER A 12 -4.50 33.29 -17.16
CA SER A 12 -4.67 32.71 -15.81
C SER A 12 -5.64 33.55 -14.97
N PRO A 13 -6.51 32.97 -14.12
CA PRO A 13 -7.22 33.74 -13.10
C PRO A 13 -6.45 33.74 -11.78
N GLY A 14 -6.08 34.94 -11.34
CA GLY A 14 -5.49 35.21 -10.04
C GLY A 14 -6.47 35.02 -8.88
N TRP A 15 -5.91 34.56 -7.76
CA TRP A 15 -6.59 34.43 -6.48
C TRP A 15 -6.82 35.79 -5.84
N TRP A 16 -8.05 36.04 -5.37
CA TRP A 16 -8.43 37.25 -4.65
C TRP A 16 -8.20 37.13 -3.15
N SER A 17 -7.60 38.19 -2.62
CA SER A 17 -7.62 38.59 -1.21
C SER A 17 -9.04 39.01 -0.81
N ALA A 18 -9.58 38.45 0.28
CA ALA A 18 -10.83 38.91 0.86
C ALA A 18 -10.59 39.49 2.25
N ARG A 19 -10.86 40.79 2.35
CA ARG A 19 -10.84 41.63 3.53
C ARG A 19 -12.17 41.46 4.30
N SER A 20 -12.04 41.48 5.62
CA SER A 20 -13.11 41.43 6.62
C SER A 20 -14.13 42.58 6.47
N GLN A 21 -15.44 42.29 6.52
CA GLN A 21 -16.48 43.22 6.97
C GLN A 21 -17.62 42.50 7.68
N ASP A 22 -17.97 43.05 8.85
CA ASP A 22 -19.08 42.72 9.73
C ASP A 22 -20.46 42.89 9.07
N LEU A 23 -21.38 41.98 9.36
CA LEU A 23 -22.81 42.31 9.46
C LEU A 23 -23.55 41.35 10.40
N LYS A 24 -24.17 41.95 11.41
CA LYS A 24 -25.06 41.33 12.39
C LYS A 24 -26.45 41.03 11.79
N THR A 25 -27.07 39.96 12.28
CA THR A 25 -28.46 39.81 12.77
C THR A 25 -29.32 38.67 12.20
N SER A 26 -30.03 38.03 13.14
CA SER A 26 -31.16 37.10 13.02
C SER A 26 -30.86 35.71 12.46
N GLY A 27 -31.19 34.58 13.09
CA GLY A 27 -32.17 34.33 14.13
C GLY A 27 -33.18 33.31 13.61
N ARG A 28 -32.85 32.01 13.65
CA ARG A 28 -33.76 30.85 13.70
C ARG A 28 -32.96 29.54 13.76
N ARG A 29 -33.19 28.75 14.81
CA ARG A 29 -32.68 27.37 14.95
C ARG A 29 -33.63 26.40 14.23
N PRO A 30 -33.09 25.34 13.61
CA PRO A 30 -33.74 24.04 13.62
C PRO A 30 -32.92 23.06 14.46
N THR A 31 -33.63 22.37 15.34
CA THR A 31 -33.15 21.22 16.10
C THR A 31 -32.96 20.02 15.17
N GLU A 32 -31.72 19.71 14.80
CA GLU A 32 -31.37 18.41 14.23
C GLU A 32 -30.72 17.55 15.31
N ARG A 33 -31.42 16.46 15.65
CA ARG A 33 -30.86 15.36 16.44
C ARG A 33 -29.86 14.61 15.55
N CYS A 34 -28.57 14.77 15.83
CA CYS A 34 -27.56 13.82 15.39
C CYS A 34 -27.79 12.49 16.12
N VAL A 35 -28.14 11.45 15.37
CA VAL A 35 -28.09 10.04 15.79
C VAL A 35 -26.95 9.40 15.01
N CYS A 36 -25.72 9.61 15.47
CA CYS A 36 -24.52 8.91 15.00
C CYS A 36 -23.54 8.73 16.16
N ASP A 37 -24.01 8.18 17.27
CA ASP A 37 -23.15 7.58 18.31
C ASP A 37 -23.65 6.16 18.57
N ALA A 38 -23.25 5.25 17.70
CA ALA A 38 -23.28 3.82 17.96
C ALA A 38 -21.86 3.29 17.83
N ALA A 39 -21.02 3.67 18.80
CA ALA A 39 -19.85 2.89 19.15
C ALA A 39 -20.32 1.48 19.49
N ILE A 40 -19.99 0.51 18.64
CA ILE A 40 -20.18 -0.91 18.93
C ILE A 40 -19.27 -1.25 20.13
N PRO A 41 -19.81 -1.64 21.30
CA PRO A 41 -18.99 -1.94 22.45
C PRO A 41 -18.60 -3.42 22.39
N PHE A 42 -17.47 -3.75 21.78
CA PHE A 42 -16.86 -5.08 21.96
C PHE A 42 -15.75 -5.04 23.02
N SER A 43 -15.97 -5.86 24.04
CA SER A 43 -15.26 -6.00 25.30
C SER A 43 -13.72 -6.02 25.21
N ARG A 44 -13.08 -5.07 25.93
CA ARG A 44 -11.64 -5.04 26.25
C ARG A 44 -11.10 -6.33 26.90
N LYS A 45 -11.95 -7.24 27.41
CA LYS A 45 -11.50 -8.44 28.12
C LYS A 45 -11.02 -9.57 27.20
N PHE A 46 -11.39 -9.60 25.92
CA PHE A 46 -10.92 -10.61 24.97
C PHE A 46 -9.50 -10.31 24.43
N LEU A 47 -9.11 -9.04 24.38
CA LEU A 47 -7.83 -8.59 23.82
C LEU A 47 -6.62 -8.94 24.72
N ASN A 48 -6.81 -8.88 26.05
CA ASN A 48 -5.72 -9.16 27.00
C ASN A 48 -5.35 -10.66 27.08
N TYR A 49 -6.28 -11.56 26.73
CA TYR A 49 -6.01 -13.00 26.73
C TYR A 49 -5.21 -13.45 25.50
N TRP A 50 -5.34 -12.74 24.36
CA TRP A 50 -4.64 -13.08 23.11
C TRP A 50 -3.29 -12.35 22.94
N CYS A 51 -3.18 -11.09 23.39
CA CYS A 51 -1.90 -10.36 23.36
C CYS A 51 -0.83 -10.96 24.29
N ALA A 52 -1.21 -11.64 25.37
CA ALA A 52 -0.26 -12.27 26.29
C ALA A 52 0.43 -13.54 25.72
N ARG A 53 -0.05 -14.10 24.61
CA ARG A 53 0.49 -15.34 24.00
C ARG A 53 1.33 -15.10 22.74
N LEU A 54 1.53 -13.85 22.34
CA LEU A 54 2.25 -13.43 21.13
C LEU A 54 3.58 -12.71 21.40
N GLN A 55 4.17 -12.82 22.59
CA GLN A 55 5.53 -12.35 22.82
C GLN A 55 6.55 -13.28 22.15
N LEU A 56 7.04 -12.87 20.99
CA LEU A 56 8.22 -13.42 20.32
C LEU A 56 9.43 -13.23 21.24
N HIS A 57 9.92 -14.30 21.86
CA HIS A 57 11.26 -14.31 22.46
C HIS A 57 12.29 -14.58 21.36
N PRO A 58 13.28 -13.69 21.12
CA PRO A 58 14.42 -14.02 20.28
C PRO A 58 15.29 -15.05 21.02
N ARG A 59 15.37 -16.28 20.49
CA ARG A 59 16.35 -17.27 20.95
C ARG A 59 17.72 -16.91 20.40
N SER A 60 18.65 -16.66 21.33
CA SER A 60 20.09 -16.57 21.10
C SER A 60 20.62 -17.80 20.34
N ALA A 61 21.18 -17.57 19.16
CA ALA A 61 21.86 -18.59 18.39
C ALA A 61 23.22 -18.91 19.03
N ARG A 62 23.35 -20.10 19.64
CA ARG A 62 24.66 -20.69 19.97
C ARG A 62 25.30 -21.18 18.67
N GLY A 63 26.46 -20.62 18.34
CA GLY A 63 27.33 -21.10 17.28
C GLY A 63 27.85 -22.51 17.58
N GLY A 64 27.48 -23.47 16.73
CA GLY A 64 28.05 -24.80 16.69
C GLY A 64 28.83 -24.98 15.40
N ASN A 65 30.16 -24.85 15.48
CA ASN A 65 31.08 -25.24 14.42
C ASN A 65 30.91 -26.74 14.11
N ARG A 66 30.55 -27.07 12.87
CA ARG A 66 30.78 -28.41 12.32
C ARG A 66 31.52 -28.32 10.99
N SER A 67 32.65 -28.99 11.01
CA SER A 67 33.65 -29.16 9.98
C SER A 67 33.09 -29.82 8.72
N ARG A 68 33.46 -29.29 7.56
CA ARG A 68 33.34 -29.94 6.24
C ARG A 68 34.30 -31.13 6.14
N PRO A 69 33.91 -32.21 5.44
CA PRO A 69 34.85 -33.02 4.68
C PRO A 69 34.77 -32.69 3.17
N SER A 70 35.95 -32.66 2.57
CA SER A 70 36.24 -32.50 1.15
C SER A 70 36.07 -33.82 0.38
N ALA A 71 36.19 -33.70 -0.95
CA ALA A 71 36.25 -34.72 -2.01
C ALA A 71 34.86 -35.10 -2.60
N SER A 72 34.67 -35.28 -3.91
CA SER A 72 35.61 -35.43 -5.03
C SER A 72 34.90 -35.12 -6.35
N GLN A 73 35.68 -34.65 -7.32
CA GLN A 73 35.34 -34.55 -8.73
C GLN A 73 35.03 -35.92 -9.33
N THR A 74 33.96 -36.02 -10.13
CA THR A 74 33.92 -36.92 -11.30
C THR A 74 33.11 -36.27 -12.40
N SER A 75 33.84 -35.91 -13.45
CA SER A 75 33.41 -35.83 -14.84
C SER A 75 32.52 -37.01 -15.24
N ASN A 76 31.46 -36.76 -16.02
CA ASN A 76 31.17 -37.42 -17.30
C ASN A 76 29.78 -37.02 -17.82
N ASP A 77 29.78 -36.31 -18.94
CA ASP A 77 28.73 -36.28 -19.98
C ASP A 77 29.39 -36.86 -21.25
N PRO A 78 28.70 -37.25 -22.34
CA PRO A 78 27.28 -37.10 -22.66
C PRO A 78 26.65 -38.38 -23.28
N THR A 79 25.36 -38.33 -23.66
CA THR A 79 24.85 -38.66 -25.02
C THR A 79 23.32 -38.83 -25.03
N SER A 80 22.73 -38.12 -25.99
CA SER A 80 21.38 -38.13 -26.55
C SER A 80 20.60 -39.46 -26.52
N ARG A 81 19.30 -39.38 -26.18
CA ARG A 81 18.27 -40.19 -26.86
C ARG A 81 16.89 -39.54 -26.78
N ALA A 82 16.33 -39.28 -27.95
CA ALA A 82 14.96 -38.88 -28.20
C ALA A 82 14.03 -40.11 -28.26
N LEU A 83 12.72 -39.82 -28.26
CA LEU A 83 11.55 -40.66 -28.61
C LEU A 83 10.96 -41.52 -27.48
N ALA A 84 9.79 -41.14 -26.96
CA ALA A 84 8.50 -41.65 -27.46
C ALA A 84 7.34 -41.20 -26.55
N LEU A 85 6.32 -40.58 -27.15
CA LEU A 85 4.96 -40.43 -26.60
C LEU A 85 4.20 -41.76 -26.76
N PRO A 86 3.37 -42.15 -25.79
CA PRO A 86 2.23 -43.01 -26.05
C PRO A 86 0.91 -42.25 -25.94
N THR A 87 0.09 -42.42 -26.97
CA THR A 87 -1.30 -41.98 -27.13
C THR A 87 -2.25 -43.12 -26.74
N ALA A 88 -3.44 -42.77 -26.25
CA ALA A 88 -4.66 -43.59 -26.08
C ALA A 88 -4.65 -44.53 -24.86
N SER A 89 -5.76 -44.88 -24.19
CA SER A 89 -7.19 -44.84 -24.51
C SER A 89 -8.00 -44.94 -23.22
N SER A 90 -9.18 -44.32 -23.25
CA SER A 90 -10.44 -44.64 -22.57
C SER A 90 -10.54 -45.98 -21.80
N SER A 91 -11.02 -45.90 -20.57
CA SER A 91 -11.82 -46.96 -19.94
C SER A 91 -12.80 -46.32 -18.95
N GLN A 92 -14.05 -46.22 -19.40
CA GLN A 92 -15.23 -46.00 -18.58
C GLN A 92 -15.50 -47.28 -17.77
N GLN A 93 -15.72 -47.13 -16.46
CA GLN A 93 -16.52 -48.10 -15.73
C GLN A 93 -17.37 -47.38 -14.67
N ALA A 94 -18.68 -47.52 -14.88
CA ALA A 94 -19.73 -47.09 -13.99
C ALA A 94 -19.78 -48.00 -12.76
N ILE A 95 -19.97 -47.41 -11.59
CA ILE A 95 -20.51 -48.08 -10.41
C ILE A 95 -21.70 -47.25 -9.92
N ILE A 96 -22.74 -48.01 -9.62
CA ILE A 96 -24.13 -47.67 -9.37
C ILE A 96 -24.35 -47.15 -7.94
N ASP A 97 -25.20 -46.14 -7.85
CA ASP A 97 -26.16 -45.74 -6.80
C ASP A 97 -25.85 -46.00 -5.32
N GLY A 98 -25.70 -44.89 -4.61
CA GLY A 98 -26.03 -44.73 -3.20
C GLY A 98 -26.77 -43.41 -3.01
N GLU A 99 -28.09 -43.40 -3.26
CA GLU A 99 -28.96 -42.29 -2.90
C GLU A 99 -29.08 -42.17 -1.38
N GLY A 100 -28.69 -41.01 -0.84
CA GLY A 100 -28.85 -40.69 0.56
C GLY A 100 -27.94 -39.59 1.09
N GLU A 101 -27.52 -38.64 0.26
CA GLU A 101 -26.74 -37.50 0.74
C GLU A 101 -27.49 -36.22 0.33
N LEU A 102 -28.06 -35.54 1.33
CA LEU A 102 -28.45 -34.14 1.20
C LEU A 102 -27.29 -33.44 0.50
N ALA A 103 -27.50 -33.00 -0.74
CA ALA A 103 -26.54 -32.19 -1.47
C ALA A 103 -26.39 -30.88 -0.68
N VAL A 104 -25.51 -30.91 0.34
CA VAL A 104 -24.95 -29.74 0.97
C VAL A 104 -24.28 -29.04 -0.19
N THR A 105 -24.96 -28.04 -0.76
CA THR A 105 -24.32 -27.07 -1.61
C THR A 105 -23.09 -26.64 -0.84
N ASP A 106 -21.90 -26.96 -1.36
CA ASP A 106 -20.62 -26.67 -0.70
C ASP A 106 -20.40 -25.16 -0.74
N GLU A 107 -21.22 -24.48 0.06
CA GLU A 107 -21.24 -23.05 0.18
C GLU A 107 -19.94 -22.66 0.86
N LEU A 108 -19.19 -21.86 0.12
CA LEU A 108 -17.92 -21.37 0.56
C LEU A 108 -18.12 -20.35 1.69
N LYS A 109 -17.35 -20.49 2.75
CA LYS A 109 -17.35 -19.61 3.92
C LYS A 109 -16.08 -18.76 3.93
N ALA A 110 -16.12 -17.68 4.72
CA ALA A 110 -15.02 -16.74 4.85
C ALA A 110 -13.67 -17.35 5.31
N PHE A 111 -13.68 -18.51 5.95
CA PHE A 111 -12.46 -19.16 6.48
C PHE A 111 -11.99 -20.35 5.66
N ASP A 112 -12.71 -20.70 4.59
CA ASP A 112 -12.27 -21.73 3.67
C ASP A 112 -11.16 -21.19 2.76
N GLY A 113 -10.30 -22.08 2.28
CA GLY A 113 -9.32 -21.78 1.25
C GLY A 113 -9.70 -22.45 -0.05
N ILE A 114 -10.18 -21.70 -1.05
CA ILE A 114 -10.13 -22.21 -2.43
C ILE A 114 -8.67 -22.46 -2.79
N LEU A 115 -7.81 -21.50 -2.43
CA LEU A 115 -6.36 -21.62 -2.51
C LEU A 115 -5.74 -21.50 -1.12
N ALA A 116 -4.66 -22.24 -0.89
CA ALA A 116 -3.82 -22.12 0.30
C ALA A 116 -2.32 -22.23 -0.01
N THR A 117 -1.51 -21.64 0.86
CA THR A 117 -0.04 -21.79 0.91
C THR A 117 0.42 -21.77 2.36
N ASP A 118 1.58 -22.33 2.65
CA ASP A 118 2.20 -22.22 3.96
C ASP A 118 2.53 -20.74 4.28
N PHE A 119 2.40 -20.37 5.55
CA PHE A 119 2.74 -19.03 6.02
C PHE A 119 4.24 -18.97 6.35
N PRO A 120 5.04 -18.13 5.66
CA PRO A 120 6.51 -18.19 5.75
C PRO A 120 7.08 -17.85 7.14
N LEU A 121 6.30 -17.21 8.02
CA LEU A 121 6.77 -16.81 9.35
C LEU A 121 6.40 -17.80 10.47
N ARG A 122 5.66 -18.89 10.16
CA ARG A 122 5.27 -19.90 11.16
C ARG A 122 5.02 -21.26 10.52
N GLU A 123 5.70 -22.30 11.01
CA GLU A 123 5.63 -23.67 10.47
C GLU A 123 4.21 -24.26 10.41
N GLU A 124 3.36 -23.97 11.39
CA GLU A 124 1.96 -24.45 11.45
C GLU A 124 0.96 -23.44 10.87
N GLY A 125 1.44 -22.31 10.35
CA GLY A 125 0.61 -21.26 9.78
C GLY A 125 0.28 -21.55 8.32
N VAL A 126 -0.94 -21.22 7.92
CA VAL A 126 -1.39 -21.28 6.54
C VAL A 126 -2.02 -19.94 6.15
N ILE A 127 -1.80 -19.53 4.91
CA ILE A 127 -2.54 -18.44 4.28
C ILE A 127 -3.60 -19.06 3.38
N THR A 128 -4.87 -18.75 3.62
CA THR A 128 -6.01 -19.23 2.84
C THR A 128 -6.76 -18.07 2.20
N THR A 129 -7.30 -18.26 1.00
CA THR A 129 -8.22 -17.28 0.39
C THR A 129 -9.47 -17.97 -0.16
N PRO A 130 -10.68 -17.48 0.21
CA PRO A 130 -11.92 -18.00 -0.36
C PRO A 130 -12.30 -17.31 -1.68
N ASN A 131 -11.83 -16.10 -1.94
CA ASN A 131 -12.39 -15.27 -3.02
C ASN A 131 -11.33 -14.67 -3.97
N ALA A 132 -10.09 -15.15 -3.91
CA ALA A 132 -9.04 -14.78 -4.86
C ALA A 132 -8.59 -15.97 -5.71
N THR A 133 -8.11 -15.67 -6.92
CA THR A 133 -7.65 -16.66 -7.92
C THR A 133 -6.15 -16.93 -7.84
N TYR A 134 -5.42 -16.26 -6.94
CA TYR A 134 -3.99 -16.45 -6.71
C TYR A 134 -3.63 -16.13 -5.26
N ILE A 135 -2.42 -16.52 -4.84
CA ILE A 135 -1.85 -16.11 -3.55
C ILE A 135 -0.62 -15.24 -3.82
N PRO A 136 -0.56 -13.99 -3.36
CA PRO A 136 0.67 -13.21 -3.42
C PRO A 136 1.67 -13.70 -2.38
N GLU A 137 2.95 -13.61 -2.70
CA GLU A 137 4.02 -13.67 -1.72
C GLU A 137 3.77 -12.68 -0.56
N PHE A 138 3.92 -13.17 0.66
CA PHE A 138 3.71 -12.37 1.86
C PHE A 138 4.81 -11.29 1.98
N PRO A 139 4.49 -10.01 2.23
CA PRO A 139 5.45 -8.93 2.21
C PRO A 139 6.35 -8.96 3.46
N VAL A 140 7.43 -9.74 3.37
CA VAL A 140 8.47 -9.79 4.41
C VAL A 140 9.51 -8.69 4.15
N ILE A 141 9.94 -8.01 5.21
CA ILE A 141 11.12 -7.15 5.14
C ILE A 141 12.35 -8.03 5.26
N HIS A 142 13.06 -8.21 4.15
CA HIS A 142 14.40 -8.77 4.18
C HIS A 142 15.38 -7.69 4.67
N ASP A 143 16.30 -8.06 5.55
CA ASP A 143 17.41 -7.22 6.03
C ASP A 143 17.02 -5.97 6.83
N GLY A 144 15.75 -5.85 7.23
CA GLY A 144 15.27 -4.76 8.09
C GLY A 144 15.30 -3.38 7.44
N GLN A 145 15.41 -3.29 6.11
CA GLN A 145 15.52 -2.03 5.37
C GLN A 145 14.40 -1.87 4.36
N ILE A 146 13.84 -0.67 4.31
CA ILE A 146 12.98 -0.23 3.23
C ILE A 146 13.80 0.65 2.32
N VAL A 147 13.94 0.27 1.06
CA VAL A 147 14.78 0.99 0.11
C VAL A 147 14.00 1.26 -1.15
N THR A 148 14.22 2.43 -1.73
CA THR A 148 13.77 2.74 -3.08
C THR A 148 14.49 1.80 -4.04
N ARG A 149 13.74 1.29 -5.03
CA ARG A 149 14.20 0.38 -6.06
C ARG A 149 14.24 1.10 -7.40
N GLN A 150 14.91 0.52 -8.39
CA GLN A 150 15.08 1.14 -9.72
C GLN A 150 13.79 1.60 -10.42
N ASP A 151 12.63 1.07 -10.04
CA ASP A 151 11.33 1.51 -10.55
C ASP A 151 10.69 2.65 -9.73
N GLY A 152 11.44 3.25 -8.80
CA GLY A 152 11.00 4.30 -7.88
C GLY A 152 10.15 3.81 -6.72
N ARG A 153 9.96 2.50 -6.59
CA ARG A 153 9.03 1.87 -5.62
C ARG A 153 9.80 1.20 -4.48
N TRP A 154 9.07 0.62 -3.53
CA TRP A 154 9.66 0.06 -2.31
C TRP A 154 9.65 -1.47 -2.24
N GLY A 155 9.57 -2.17 -3.38
CA GLY A 155 9.58 -3.64 -3.41
C GLY A 155 8.42 -4.26 -2.61
N PRO A 156 8.63 -5.28 -1.75
CA PRO A 156 7.57 -5.87 -0.92
C PRO A 156 6.77 -4.85 -0.08
N GLN A 157 7.41 -3.73 0.25
CA GLN A 157 6.88 -2.64 1.07
C GLN A 157 5.91 -1.73 0.29
N GLU A 158 5.80 -1.95 -1.03
CA GLU A 158 5.03 -1.10 -1.91
C GLU A 158 3.52 -1.32 -1.71
N TYR A 159 2.91 -0.50 -0.85
CA TYR A 159 1.50 -0.64 -0.51
C TYR A 159 0.56 -0.28 -1.65
N SER A 160 1.00 0.47 -2.67
CA SER A 160 0.15 0.84 -3.78
C SER A 160 0.00 -0.26 -4.83
N ARG A 161 0.93 -1.23 -4.86
CA ARG A 161 1.04 -2.28 -5.90
C ARG A 161 0.99 -3.69 -5.37
N TRP A 162 1.57 -3.89 -4.19
CA TRP A 162 1.66 -5.18 -3.55
C TRP A 162 0.71 -5.24 -2.36
N LEU A 163 0.20 -6.42 -2.07
CA LEU A 163 -0.71 -6.62 -0.95
C LEU A 163 -0.02 -6.35 0.38
N GLN A 164 -0.79 -5.79 1.30
CA GLN A 164 -0.32 -5.44 2.64
C GLN A 164 -1.17 -6.11 3.70
N MET A 165 -0.65 -6.18 4.93
CA MET A 165 -1.46 -6.56 6.08
C MET A 165 -2.52 -5.48 6.31
N TYR A 166 -3.73 -5.92 6.63
CA TYR A 166 -4.80 -5.04 7.05
C TYR A 166 -4.41 -4.29 8.33
N ASP A 167 -4.61 -2.97 8.32
CA ASP A 167 -4.49 -2.11 9.48
C ASP A 167 -5.74 -1.21 9.59
N ARG A 168 -6.29 -1.13 10.80
CA ARG A 168 -7.44 -0.31 11.15
C ARG A 168 -7.18 1.19 10.99
N LYS A 169 -5.94 1.65 11.06
CA LYS A 169 -5.58 3.05 10.82
C LYS A 169 -5.75 3.45 9.36
N VAL A 170 -5.65 2.47 8.45
CA VAL A 170 -5.58 2.69 7.01
C VAL A 170 -6.45 1.69 6.24
N ILE A 171 -7.66 1.44 6.74
CA ILE A 171 -8.62 0.46 6.20
C ILE A 171 -8.89 0.57 4.70
N HIS A 172 -8.84 1.78 4.16
CA HIS A 172 -9.09 2.05 2.75
C HIS A 172 -7.99 1.45 1.83
N HIS A 173 -6.84 1.03 2.38
CA HIS A 173 -5.75 0.43 1.62
C HIS A 173 -6.23 -0.78 0.79
N MET A 174 -7.08 -1.65 1.34
CA MET A 174 -7.57 -2.83 0.63
C MET A 174 -8.37 -2.50 -0.66
N CYS A 175 -8.79 -1.25 -0.85
CA CYS A 175 -9.67 -0.80 -1.93
C CYS A 175 -8.94 -0.25 -3.16
N ILE A 176 -7.62 -0.47 -3.28
CA ILE A 176 -6.87 -0.08 -4.49
C ILE A 176 -7.43 -0.86 -5.68
N PRO A 177 -7.86 -0.19 -6.76
CA PRO A 177 -8.32 -0.89 -7.96
C PRO A 177 -7.24 -1.83 -8.50
N THR A 178 -7.64 -2.98 -9.02
CA THR A 178 -6.73 -3.85 -9.78
C THR A 178 -6.54 -3.30 -11.19
N LEU A 179 -5.44 -3.64 -11.86
CA LEU A 179 -5.22 -3.25 -13.26
C LEU A 179 -6.40 -3.69 -14.15
N GLN A 180 -6.94 -4.88 -13.91
CA GLN A 180 -8.07 -5.44 -14.64
C GLN A 180 -9.38 -4.66 -14.44
N SER A 181 -9.51 -3.93 -13.32
CA SER A 181 -10.69 -3.10 -13.03
C SER A 181 -10.70 -1.76 -13.76
N VAL A 182 -9.54 -1.37 -14.29
CA VAL A 182 -9.36 -0.05 -14.88
C VAL A 182 -9.78 -0.14 -16.34
N VAL A 183 -11.01 0.29 -16.60
CA VAL A 183 -11.60 0.31 -17.95
C VAL A 183 -11.05 1.48 -18.78
N GLU A 184 -10.61 2.55 -18.12
CA GLU A 184 -10.14 3.77 -18.76
C GLU A 184 -8.66 3.64 -19.13
N ALA A 185 -8.35 3.69 -20.42
CA ALA A 185 -7.00 3.47 -20.95
C ALA A 185 -5.96 4.47 -20.43
N ASP A 186 -6.37 5.68 -20.11
CA ASP A 186 -5.52 6.74 -19.56
C ASP A 186 -5.12 6.49 -18.10
N ALA A 187 -5.97 5.85 -17.30
CA ALA A 187 -5.62 5.45 -15.94
C ALA A 187 -4.53 4.36 -15.89
N MET A 188 -4.23 3.68 -17.01
CA MET A 188 -3.09 2.74 -17.14
C MET A 188 -1.75 3.39 -16.76
N VAL A 189 -1.63 4.71 -16.93
CA VAL A 189 -0.42 5.48 -16.57
C VAL A 189 0.00 5.26 -15.12
N LEU A 190 -0.95 4.99 -14.21
CA LEU A 190 -0.70 4.72 -12.79
C LEU A 190 -0.10 3.33 -12.55
N TRP A 191 -0.25 2.42 -13.51
CA TRP A 191 0.33 1.09 -13.50
C TRP A 191 1.59 0.91 -14.32
N ASP A 192 2.00 1.92 -15.08
CA ASP A 192 3.24 1.85 -15.83
C ASP A 192 4.47 1.95 -14.91
N LYS A 193 5.54 1.26 -15.32
CA LYS A 193 6.88 1.47 -14.73
C LYS A 193 7.51 2.69 -15.40
N ILE A 194 7.92 3.67 -14.61
CA ILE A 194 8.73 4.79 -15.10
C ILE A 194 10.15 4.28 -15.28
N ARG A 195 10.73 4.51 -16.45
CA ARG A 195 12.02 3.96 -16.87
C ARG A 195 12.96 5.10 -17.21
N VAL A 196 14.27 4.84 -17.19
CA VAL A 196 15.32 5.84 -17.43
C VAL A 196 15.13 6.58 -18.77
N TRP A 197 14.71 5.88 -19.83
CA TRP A 197 14.45 6.49 -21.15
C TRP A 197 13.16 7.33 -21.23
N LYS A 198 12.42 7.48 -20.12
CA LYS A 198 11.30 8.42 -20.01
C LYS A 198 11.72 9.72 -19.31
N TRP A 199 13.02 9.96 -19.21
CA TRP A 199 13.63 11.17 -18.70
C TRP A 199 14.52 11.78 -19.79
N GLU A 200 14.45 13.09 -19.93
CA GLU A 200 15.19 13.85 -20.94
C GLU A 200 16.05 14.92 -20.25
N VAL A 201 17.32 14.97 -20.64
CA VAL A 201 18.26 16.00 -20.18
C VAL A 201 17.78 17.36 -20.68
N ASP A 202 17.77 18.36 -19.81
CA ASP A 202 17.51 19.73 -20.25
C ASP A 202 18.77 20.32 -20.88
N THR A 203 18.75 20.45 -22.21
CA THR A 203 19.86 21.03 -22.99
C THR A 203 20.13 22.50 -22.70
N THR A 204 19.20 23.21 -22.05
CA THR A 204 19.39 24.60 -21.64
C THR A 204 20.15 24.72 -20.31
N CYS A 205 20.21 23.62 -19.54
CA CYS A 205 20.95 23.55 -18.29
C CYS A 205 22.40 23.12 -18.55
N SER A 206 23.36 23.80 -17.91
CA SER A 206 24.77 23.42 -17.98
C SER A 206 25.11 22.12 -17.22
N MET A 207 24.14 21.54 -16.49
CA MET A 207 24.30 20.33 -15.68
C MET A 207 23.72 19.13 -16.42
N PRO A 208 24.55 18.21 -16.97
CA PRO A 208 24.09 17.13 -17.85
C PRO A 208 23.26 16.04 -17.12
N GLU A 209 23.26 16.06 -15.79
CA GLU A 209 22.53 15.09 -14.96
C GLU A 209 21.12 15.57 -14.57
N LEU A 210 20.74 16.77 -15.00
CA LEU A 210 19.45 17.38 -14.66
C LEU A 210 18.54 17.45 -15.88
N GLY A 211 17.27 17.18 -15.64
CA GLY A 211 16.29 17.07 -16.71
C GLY A 211 14.88 16.88 -16.19
N PHE A 212 13.99 16.52 -17.11
CA PHE A 212 12.56 16.40 -16.87
C PHE A 212 12.05 15.01 -17.25
N LEU A 213 10.88 14.68 -16.74
CA LEU A 213 10.10 13.58 -17.27
C LEU A 213 9.62 13.95 -18.69
N VAL A 214 9.65 13.00 -19.62
CA VAL A 214 9.10 13.18 -20.97
C VAL A 214 7.68 13.75 -20.89
N GLU A 215 7.43 14.82 -21.64
CA GLU A 215 6.20 15.63 -21.57
C GLU A 215 4.93 14.78 -21.69
N ASP A 216 4.86 13.86 -22.66
CA ASP A 216 3.70 12.98 -22.84
C ASP A 216 3.38 12.16 -21.58
N LYS A 217 4.42 11.72 -20.86
CA LYS A 217 4.26 10.92 -19.64
C LYS A 217 3.84 11.80 -18.46
N LEU A 218 4.41 13.01 -18.35
CA LEU A 218 4.05 14.00 -17.35
C LEU A 218 2.59 14.44 -17.51
N LYS A 219 2.18 14.75 -18.74
CA LYS A 219 0.81 15.10 -19.11
C LYS A 219 -0.17 13.99 -18.74
N ALA A 220 0.10 12.74 -19.12
CA ALA A 220 -0.77 11.60 -18.79
C ALA A 220 -0.92 11.39 -17.27
N LEU A 221 0.17 11.53 -16.50
CA LEU A 221 0.12 11.47 -15.03
C LEU A 221 -0.73 12.60 -14.45
N THR A 222 -0.52 13.83 -14.93
CA THR A 222 -1.24 15.03 -14.47
C THR A 222 -2.74 14.93 -14.76
N GLU A 223 -3.12 14.57 -15.98
CA GLU A 223 -4.54 14.42 -16.38
C GLU A 223 -5.25 13.34 -15.55
N THR A 224 -4.58 12.21 -15.30
CA THR A 224 -5.13 11.13 -14.49
C THR A 224 -5.29 11.55 -13.02
N ALA A 225 -4.28 12.22 -12.45
CA ALA A 225 -4.32 12.74 -11.09
C ALA A 225 -5.47 13.77 -10.91
N LEU A 226 -5.65 14.67 -11.88
CA LEU A 226 -6.75 15.64 -11.89
C LEU A 226 -8.12 14.96 -11.96
N ARG A 227 -8.25 13.89 -12.74
CA ARG A 227 -9.51 13.13 -12.81
C ARG A 227 -9.85 12.46 -11.48
N VAL A 228 -8.89 11.80 -10.84
CA VAL A 228 -9.11 11.17 -9.52
C VAL A 228 -9.43 12.24 -8.48
N THR A 229 -8.76 13.38 -8.54
CA THR A 229 -9.05 14.56 -7.70
C THR A 229 -10.49 15.05 -7.90
N HIS A 230 -10.93 15.23 -9.14
CA HIS A 230 -12.29 15.65 -9.44
C HIS A 230 -13.32 14.63 -8.92
N ARG A 231 -13.06 13.33 -9.11
CA ARG A 231 -13.93 12.26 -8.59
C ARG A 231 -14.03 12.28 -7.07
N PHE A 232 -12.90 12.50 -6.38
CA PHE A 232 -12.87 12.63 -4.93
C PHE A 232 -13.72 13.82 -4.47
N LYS A 233 -13.47 15.00 -5.03
CA LYS A 233 -14.21 16.24 -4.71
C LYS A 233 -15.70 16.10 -4.96
N HIS A 234 -16.08 15.52 -6.09
CA HIS A 234 -17.48 15.26 -6.44
C HIS A 234 -18.16 14.31 -5.45
N LYS A 235 -17.48 13.26 -4.98
CA LYS A 235 -18.09 12.21 -4.13
C LYS A 235 -18.04 12.53 -2.63
N LEU A 236 -17.00 13.20 -2.15
CA LEU A 236 -16.77 13.46 -0.72
C LEU A 236 -16.87 14.96 -0.36
N GLY A 237 -17.09 15.83 -1.34
CA GLY A 237 -17.16 17.27 -1.16
C GLY A 237 -15.80 17.95 -1.12
N ASP A 238 -15.80 19.25 -1.38
CA ASP A 238 -14.61 20.11 -1.41
C ASP A 238 -14.23 20.71 -0.04
N MET A 239 -15.18 20.75 0.90
CA MET A 239 -14.94 21.33 2.22
C MET A 239 -14.26 20.33 3.13
N VAL A 240 -13.24 20.78 3.86
CA VAL A 240 -12.56 19.95 4.86
C VAL A 240 -13.56 19.56 5.96
N SER A 241 -13.67 18.27 6.20
CA SER A 241 -14.44 17.62 7.25
C SER A 241 -13.60 16.49 7.84
N GLU A 242 -13.94 16.03 9.05
CA GLU A 242 -13.24 14.88 9.65
C GLU A 242 -13.27 13.63 8.75
N LYS A 243 -14.35 13.47 7.96
CA LYS A 243 -14.50 12.34 7.02
C LYS A 243 -13.54 12.41 5.83
N ASN A 244 -13.17 13.60 5.35
CA ASN A 244 -12.35 13.75 4.15
C ASN A 244 -10.97 14.38 4.39
N LYS A 245 -10.62 14.69 5.64
CA LYS A 245 -9.34 15.30 6.04
C LYS A 245 -8.13 14.57 5.46
N VAL A 246 -8.11 13.23 5.54
CA VAL A 246 -7.03 12.41 4.97
C VAL A 246 -6.96 12.59 3.45
N GLY A 247 -8.10 12.54 2.75
CA GLY A 247 -8.16 12.76 1.31
C GLY A 247 -7.70 14.17 0.89
N MET A 248 -8.03 15.19 1.68
CA MET A 248 -7.57 16.57 1.45
C MET A 248 -6.05 16.71 1.64
N GLN A 249 -5.47 16.03 2.62
CA GLN A 249 -4.02 15.98 2.80
C GLN A 249 -3.33 15.29 1.61
N LEU A 250 -3.91 14.18 1.12
CA LEU A 250 -3.41 13.49 -0.08
C LEU A 250 -3.45 14.39 -1.33
N LEU A 251 -4.52 15.17 -1.50
CA LEU A 251 -4.62 16.15 -2.58
C LEU A 251 -3.51 17.20 -2.53
N LEU A 252 -3.22 17.73 -1.34
CA LEU A 252 -2.15 18.72 -1.16
C LEU A 252 -0.79 18.14 -1.53
N MET A 253 -0.47 16.95 -1.01
CA MET A 253 0.80 16.27 -1.34
C MET A 253 0.90 15.96 -2.84
N LEU A 254 -0.19 15.51 -3.46
CA LEU A 254 -0.24 15.20 -4.88
C LEU A 254 0.01 16.45 -5.73
N ALA A 255 -0.60 17.59 -5.39
CA ALA A 255 -0.37 18.85 -6.08
C ALA A 255 1.11 19.27 -5.96
N GLN A 256 1.69 19.23 -4.76
CA GLN A 256 3.11 19.55 -4.54
C GLN A 256 4.05 18.66 -5.36
N CYS A 257 3.74 17.37 -5.47
CA CYS A 257 4.55 16.44 -6.26
C CYS A 257 4.45 16.71 -7.76
N LEU A 258 3.25 17.05 -8.25
CA LEU A 258 3.05 17.43 -9.65
C LEU A 258 3.77 18.73 -9.97
N ASP A 259 3.64 19.76 -9.13
CA ASP A 259 4.35 21.04 -9.29
C ASP A 259 5.85 20.82 -9.38
N ARG A 260 6.41 19.92 -8.56
CA ARG A 260 7.82 19.57 -8.64
C ARG A 260 8.20 18.90 -9.96
N LEU A 261 7.41 17.93 -10.43
CA LEU A 261 7.68 17.27 -11.71
C LEU A 261 7.63 18.26 -12.89
N HIS A 262 6.77 19.28 -12.79
CA HIS A 262 6.63 20.32 -13.81
C HIS A 262 7.73 21.37 -13.76
N LEU A 263 8.13 21.79 -12.56
CA LEU A 263 8.92 23.02 -12.39
C LEU A 263 10.40 22.77 -12.06
N LEU A 264 10.76 21.61 -11.48
CA LEU A 264 12.11 21.38 -10.97
C LEU A 264 12.87 20.38 -11.84
N LEU A 265 14.01 20.86 -12.35
CA LEU A 265 15.07 20.04 -12.90
C LEU A 265 15.63 19.11 -11.83
N THR A 266 15.54 17.80 -12.05
CA THR A 266 16.03 16.81 -11.08
C THR A 266 16.74 15.66 -11.79
N SER A 267 17.52 14.89 -11.02
CA SER A 267 18.23 13.73 -11.54
C SER A 267 17.25 12.63 -11.98
N CYS A 268 17.67 11.80 -12.93
CA CYS A 268 16.83 10.72 -13.47
C CYS A 268 16.22 9.82 -12.37
N ASN A 269 17.03 9.41 -11.39
CA ASN A 269 16.57 8.58 -10.26
C ASN A 269 15.50 9.29 -9.42
N HIS A 270 15.67 10.59 -9.18
CA HIS A 270 14.71 11.38 -8.42
C HIS A 270 13.40 11.57 -9.20
N VAL A 271 13.45 11.82 -10.51
CA VAL A 271 12.25 11.88 -11.37
C VAL A 271 11.49 10.55 -11.37
N ILE A 272 12.19 9.42 -11.43
CA ILE A 272 11.58 8.08 -11.37
C ILE A 272 10.87 7.89 -10.02
N ALA A 273 11.55 8.18 -8.91
CA ALA A 273 10.99 8.06 -7.56
C ALA A 273 9.80 9.00 -7.34
N LEU A 274 9.91 10.28 -7.74
CA LEU A 274 8.85 11.27 -7.63
C LEU A 274 7.64 10.91 -8.51
N SER A 275 7.87 10.43 -9.73
CA SER A 275 6.79 9.94 -10.60
C SER A 275 6.08 8.72 -10.02
N ALA A 276 6.82 7.76 -9.44
CA ALA A 276 6.24 6.63 -8.73
C ALA A 276 5.42 7.09 -7.52
N HIS A 277 5.92 8.10 -6.79
CA HIS A 277 5.19 8.68 -5.65
C HIS A 277 3.89 9.38 -6.08
N VAL A 278 3.87 10.10 -7.20
CA VAL A 278 2.63 10.65 -7.81
C VAL A 278 1.64 9.53 -8.15
N GLN A 279 2.11 8.42 -8.74
CA GLN A 279 1.26 7.26 -8.99
C GLN A 279 0.70 6.69 -7.66
N HIS A 280 1.52 6.62 -6.61
CA HIS A 280 1.11 6.13 -5.29
C HIS A 280 0.02 6.99 -4.68
N LEU A 281 0.25 8.31 -4.59
CA LEU A 281 -0.72 9.28 -4.05
C LEU A 281 -2.03 9.26 -4.84
N THR A 282 -1.95 9.16 -6.16
CA THR A 282 -3.14 9.09 -7.02
C THR A 282 -3.95 7.81 -6.79
N LEU A 283 -3.28 6.65 -6.73
CA LEU A 283 -3.93 5.37 -6.42
C LEU A 283 -4.51 5.35 -4.99
N GLU A 284 -3.82 5.99 -4.06
CA GLU A 284 -4.22 6.15 -2.67
C GLU A 284 -5.46 7.04 -2.52
N LEU A 285 -5.57 8.11 -3.30
CA LEU A 285 -6.77 8.91 -3.37
C LEU A 285 -7.93 8.13 -4.01
N TRP A 286 -7.67 7.38 -5.09
CA TRP A 286 -8.69 6.58 -5.77
C TRP A 286 -9.29 5.53 -4.83
N ARG A 287 -8.47 4.75 -4.12
CA ARG A 287 -8.97 3.77 -3.15
C ARG A 287 -9.79 4.42 -2.03
N TYR A 288 -9.47 5.66 -1.64
CA TYR A 288 -10.23 6.38 -0.62
C TYR A 288 -11.65 6.66 -1.11
N VAL A 289 -11.77 7.09 -2.37
CA VAL A 289 -13.08 7.21 -3.04
C VAL A 289 -13.81 5.87 -3.08
N ASN A 290 -13.15 4.80 -3.53
CA ASN A 290 -13.77 3.46 -3.63
C ASN A 290 -14.25 2.95 -2.27
N TYR A 291 -13.46 3.17 -1.22
CA TYR A 291 -13.81 2.75 0.13
C TYR A 291 -15.14 3.38 0.57
N TYR A 292 -15.27 4.71 0.47
CA TYR A 292 -16.49 5.41 0.89
C TYR A 292 -17.66 5.23 -0.08
N SER A 293 -17.42 5.07 -1.38
CA SER A 293 -18.50 4.96 -2.35
C SER A 293 -19.04 3.55 -2.54
N VAL A 294 -18.24 2.52 -2.28
CA VAL A 294 -18.59 1.10 -2.51
C VAL A 294 -18.60 0.33 -1.20
N VAL A 295 -17.46 0.24 -0.53
CA VAL A 295 -17.30 -0.66 0.64
C VAL A 295 -18.16 -0.22 1.82
N VAL A 296 -18.19 1.07 2.16
CA VAL A 296 -19.04 1.58 3.24
C VAL A 296 -20.52 1.31 2.95
N GLY A 297 -20.96 1.53 1.71
CA GLY A 297 -22.33 1.21 1.30
C GLY A 297 -22.66 -0.29 1.43
N HIS A 298 -21.74 -1.17 1.07
CA HIS A 298 -21.91 -2.63 1.25
C HIS A 298 -21.93 -3.03 2.73
N LEU A 299 -21.15 -2.38 3.59
CA LEU A 299 -21.16 -2.65 5.04
C LEU A 299 -22.49 -2.25 5.69
N GLU A 300 -23.05 -1.11 5.28
CA GLU A 300 -24.32 -0.59 5.78
C GLU A 300 -25.52 -1.39 5.28
N THR A 301 -25.41 -2.00 4.09
CA THR A 301 -26.48 -2.82 3.52
C THR A 301 -26.59 -4.14 4.30
N LEU A 302 -27.64 -4.26 5.12
CA LEU A 302 -27.91 -5.42 5.99
C LEU A 302 -28.35 -6.68 5.24
N THR A 303 -28.52 -6.65 3.93
CA THR A 303 -28.88 -7.85 3.19
C THR A 303 -27.72 -8.84 3.27
N LEU A 304 -27.99 -9.96 3.95
CA LEU A 304 -27.25 -11.20 3.80
C LEU A 304 -27.35 -11.58 2.31
N HIS A 305 -26.44 -11.11 1.48
CA HIS A 305 -26.33 -11.52 0.09
C HIS A 305 -25.84 -12.98 0.08
N GLY A 306 -26.75 -13.91 0.37
CA GLY A 306 -26.54 -15.37 0.35
C GLY A 306 -26.65 -15.96 -1.06
N SER A 307 -26.34 -15.18 -2.10
CA SER A 307 -26.34 -15.67 -3.48
C SER A 307 -24.92 -15.98 -3.93
N VAL A 308 -24.75 -17.12 -4.59
CA VAL A 308 -23.50 -17.70 -5.10
C VAL A 308 -22.79 -16.79 -6.11
N ASN A 309 -23.48 -15.80 -6.68
CA ASN A 309 -22.89 -14.74 -7.52
C ASN A 309 -22.30 -13.63 -6.66
N TRP A 310 -21.22 -13.94 -5.93
CA TRP A 310 -20.39 -12.95 -5.29
C TRP A 310 -19.62 -12.18 -6.36
N ASP A 311 -19.98 -10.92 -6.60
CA ASP A 311 -19.12 -10.02 -7.36
C ASP A 311 -17.95 -9.62 -6.47
N VAL A 312 -16.91 -10.46 -6.50
CA VAL A 312 -15.61 -10.14 -5.91
C VAL A 312 -15.20 -8.77 -6.45
N LEU A 313 -15.07 -7.80 -5.54
CA LEU A 313 -14.70 -6.45 -5.89
C LEU A 313 -13.34 -6.50 -6.59
N PRO A 314 -13.17 -5.79 -7.72
CA PRO A 314 -11.94 -5.87 -8.50
C PRO A 314 -10.87 -4.94 -7.89
N VAL A 315 -10.70 -5.06 -6.59
CA VAL A 315 -9.74 -4.33 -5.76
C VAL A 315 -8.64 -5.28 -5.28
N ARG A 316 -7.52 -4.72 -4.82
CA ARG A 316 -6.33 -5.46 -4.44
C ARG A 316 -6.54 -6.38 -3.24
N GLY A 317 -7.35 -5.96 -2.28
CA GLY A 317 -7.55 -6.72 -1.05
C GLY A 317 -6.43 -6.57 -0.02
N ALA A 318 -6.39 -7.46 0.97
CA ALA A 318 -5.39 -7.44 2.05
C ALA A 318 -5.14 -8.82 2.69
N PHE A 319 -3.98 -8.97 3.32
CA PHE A 319 -3.75 -10.04 4.30
C PHE A 319 -4.43 -9.68 5.62
N THR A 320 -4.95 -10.67 6.35
CA THR A 320 -5.46 -10.45 7.71
C THR A 320 -5.32 -11.71 8.55
N ASN A 321 -5.10 -11.55 9.85
CA ASN A 321 -5.20 -12.61 10.85
C ASN A 321 -6.39 -12.39 11.80
N ASP A 322 -7.17 -11.32 11.60
CA ASP A 322 -8.38 -11.01 12.36
C ASP A 322 -9.59 -11.66 11.67
N ALA A 323 -10.20 -12.63 12.34
CA ALA A 323 -11.32 -13.40 11.83
C ALA A 323 -12.56 -12.52 11.55
N SER A 324 -12.80 -11.49 12.35
CA SER A 324 -13.92 -10.56 12.15
C SER A 324 -13.70 -9.68 10.92
N VAL A 325 -12.45 -9.28 10.67
CA VAL A 325 -12.08 -8.55 9.45
C VAL A 325 -12.24 -9.45 8.22
N ALA A 326 -11.77 -10.70 8.28
CA ALA A 326 -11.93 -11.67 7.20
C ALA A 326 -13.40 -11.90 6.83
N GLN A 327 -14.27 -12.09 7.82
CA GLN A 327 -15.72 -12.20 7.61
C GLN A 327 -16.32 -10.94 6.97
N SER A 328 -15.88 -9.76 7.41
CA SER A 328 -16.34 -8.49 6.85
C SER A 328 -15.91 -8.34 5.38
N MET A 329 -14.64 -8.60 5.07
CA MET A 329 -14.10 -8.58 3.70
C MET A 329 -14.83 -9.57 2.80
N PHE A 330 -15.07 -10.79 3.29
CA PHE A 330 -15.87 -11.78 2.59
C PHE A 330 -17.27 -11.25 2.27
N ARG A 331 -17.97 -10.70 3.28
CA ARG A 331 -19.32 -10.15 3.13
C ARG A 331 -19.41 -9.00 2.12
N VAL A 332 -18.38 -8.16 2.03
CA VAL A 332 -18.38 -7.02 1.09
C VAL A 332 -17.76 -7.34 -0.27
N GLY A 333 -17.30 -8.58 -0.47
CA GLY A 333 -16.65 -9.03 -1.70
C GLY A 333 -15.20 -8.55 -1.87
N VAL A 334 -14.55 -8.00 -0.85
CA VAL A 334 -13.13 -7.61 -0.93
C VAL A 334 -12.27 -8.88 -0.94
N PRO A 335 -11.35 -9.08 -1.91
CA PRO A 335 -10.39 -10.17 -1.86
C PRO A 335 -9.56 -10.14 -0.58
N PHE A 336 -9.33 -11.30 0.04
CA PHE A 336 -8.46 -11.35 1.21
C PHE A 336 -7.73 -12.68 1.33
N TRP A 337 -6.66 -12.64 2.12
CA TRP A 337 -5.78 -13.76 2.42
C TRP A 337 -5.68 -13.90 3.93
N PHE A 338 -6.41 -14.86 4.46
CA PHE A 338 -6.54 -15.09 5.90
C PHE A 338 -5.39 -15.95 6.41
N ILE A 339 -4.66 -15.43 7.38
CA ILE A 339 -3.55 -16.10 8.06
C ILE A 339 -4.12 -16.78 9.29
N GLN A 340 -4.08 -18.11 9.30
CA GLN A 340 -4.63 -18.94 10.38
C GLN A 340 -3.73 -20.13 10.67
N MET A 341 -4.00 -20.80 11.78
CA MET A 341 -3.36 -22.09 12.08
C MET A 341 -3.97 -23.16 11.18
N LYS A 342 -3.12 -24.04 10.66
CA LYS A 342 -3.59 -25.25 9.96
C LYS A 342 -4.23 -26.19 10.98
N THR A 343 -5.50 -26.48 10.79
CA THR A 343 -6.25 -27.44 11.62
C THR A 343 -6.98 -28.44 10.74
N ASP A 344 -7.41 -29.57 11.30
CA ASP A 344 -8.20 -30.57 10.56
C ASP A 344 -9.57 -30.04 10.09
N LYS A 345 -10.01 -28.90 10.64
CA LYS A 345 -11.26 -28.22 10.26
C LYS A 345 -11.07 -27.22 9.13
N THR A 346 -9.84 -26.86 8.78
CA THR A 346 -9.55 -25.87 7.74
C THR A 346 -9.78 -26.52 6.38
N ARG A 347 -10.89 -26.17 5.71
CA ARG A 347 -11.22 -26.68 4.37
C ARG A 347 -10.33 -26.01 3.33
N ILE A 348 -9.46 -26.78 2.68
CA ILE A 348 -8.56 -26.31 1.63
C ILE A 348 -8.85 -27.11 0.35
N LYS A 349 -9.27 -26.44 -0.72
CA LYS A 349 -9.53 -27.08 -2.02
C LYS A 349 -8.25 -27.33 -2.81
N LYS A 350 -7.33 -26.37 -2.82
CA LYS A 350 -6.09 -26.48 -3.60
C LYS A 350 -4.92 -25.76 -2.93
N TRP A 351 -3.75 -26.39 -2.95
CA TRP A 351 -2.49 -25.76 -2.60
C TRP A 351 -1.90 -25.03 -3.82
N ALA A 352 -1.37 -23.84 -3.60
CA ALA A 352 -0.80 -23.00 -4.65
C ALA A 352 0.52 -22.39 -4.21
N PHE A 353 1.44 -22.21 -5.16
CA PHE A 353 2.66 -21.46 -4.92
C PHE A 353 2.37 -19.95 -4.90
N PRO A 354 2.94 -19.20 -3.95
CA PRO A 354 2.81 -17.75 -3.93
C PRO A 354 3.38 -17.13 -5.22
N VAL A 355 2.68 -16.15 -5.76
CA VAL A 355 3.16 -15.32 -6.87
C VAL A 355 4.24 -14.40 -6.31
N PRO A 356 5.49 -14.48 -6.81
CA PRO A 356 6.58 -13.71 -6.25
C PRO A 356 6.45 -12.21 -6.57
N ILE A 357 6.94 -11.37 -5.66
CA ILE A 357 6.94 -9.91 -5.77
C ILE A 357 7.73 -9.45 -6.99
N SER A 358 8.81 -10.15 -7.33
CA SER A 358 9.66 -9.88 -8.49
C SER A 358 8.90 -9.89 -9.82
N ASN A 359 7.76 -10.57 -9.89
CA ASN A 359 6.91 -10.56 -11.09
C ASN A 359 6.32 -9.18 -11.36
N LYS A 360 6.14 -8.34 -10.34
CA LYS A 360 5.52 -7.01 -10.47
C LYS A 360 6.48 -5.87 -10.17
N LEU A 361 7.39 -6.01 -9.21
CA LEU A 361 8.19 -4.92 -8.67
C LEU A 361 9.69 -5.20 -8.82
N SER A 362 10.48 -4.13 -8.96
CA SER A 362 11.94 -4.26 -8.95
C SER A 362 12.43 -4.67 -7.56
N LEU A 363 13.43 -5.55 -7.52
CA LEU A 363 14.19 -5.86 -6.30
C LEU A 363 15.55 -5.15 -6.29
N GLU A 364 15.95 -4.52 -7.38
CA GLU A 364 17.23 -3.83 -7.49
C GLU A 364 17.15 -2.45 -6.81
N MET A 365 18.08 -2.18 -5.90
CA MET A 365 18.11 -0.94 -5.11
C MET A 365 18.44 0.28 -5.99
N SER A 366 17.91 1.43 -5.61
CA SER A 366 18.27 2.73 -6.19
C SER A 366 18.24 3.84 -5.14
N TRP A 367 18.73 5.01 -5.53
CA TRP A 367 18.56 6.25 -4.78
C TRP A 367 17.23 6.94 -5.16
N PRO A 368 16.63 7.77 -4.28
CA PRO A 368 17.06 8.06 -2.91
C PRO A 368 16.75 6.93 -1.93
N HIS A 369 17.66 6.65 -0.98
CA HIS A 369 17.38 5.66 0.07
C HIS A 369 16.46 6.27 1.13
N LEU A 370 15.40 5.55 1.48
CA LEU A 370 14.58 5.89 2.64
C LEU A 370 15.27 5.32 3.87
N LEU A 371 16.00 6.17 4.60
CA LEU A 371 16.79 5.72 5.74
C LEU A 371 15.89 5.14 6.83
N ARG A 372 16.37 4.03 7.40
CA ARG A 372 15.81 3.45 8.62
C ARG A 372 15.92 4.48 9.74
N ASN A 373 14.89 4.59 10.56
CA ASN A 373 15.05 5.17 11.88
C ASN A 373 15.93 4.19 12.69
N GLU A 374 17.23 4.49 12.81
CA GLU A 374 18.25 3.64 13.46
C GLU A 374 17.86 3.21 14.89
N THR A 375 16.94 3.94 15.51
CA THR A 375 16.44 3.67 16.86
C THR A 375 15.56 2.43 16.97
N ASP A 376 15.07 1.82 15.88
CA ASP A 376 14.33 0.56 15.99
C ASP A 376 15.24 -0.67 16.01
N LEU A 377 16.01 -0.80 17.07
CA LEU A 377 16.82 -1.99 17.35
C LEU A 377 15.97 -3.24 17.66
N THR A 378 14.67 -3.07 17.89
CA THR A 378 13.78 -4.14 18.38
C THR A 378 13.07 -4.92 17.28
N GLY A 379 13.10 -4.43 16.03
CA GLY A 379 12.37 -5.04 14.91
C GLY A 379 10.85 -4.97 15.07
N ILE A 380 10.36 -4.17 16.02
CA ILE A 380 8.93 -3.93 16.27
C ILE A 380 8.31 -3.19 15.07
N LEU A 381 9.09 -2.49 14.25
CA LEU A 381 8.65 -1.89 12.98
C LEU A 381 8.47 -2.86 11.82
N ASN A 382 8.73 -4.15 12.00
CA ASN A 382 8.52 -5.13 10.94
C ASN A 382 7.07 -5.60 10.79
N CYS A 383 6.11 -4.98 11.50
CA CYS A 383 4.69 -5.22 11.29
C CYS A 383 4.25 -4.68 9.92
N PRO A 384 3.90 -5.53 8.92
CA PRO A 384 3.55 -5.07 7.56
C PRO A 384 2.25 -4.24 7.49
N GLY A 385 1.61 -3.95 8.62
CA GLY A 385 0.45 -3.07 8.72
C GLY A 385 0.81 -1.61 9.04
N ASP A 386 1.89 -1.35 9.79
CA ASP A 386 2.22 -0.01 10.32
C ASP A 386 3.09 0.83 9.38
N TRP A 387 3.80 0.18 8.46
CA TRP A 387 4.69 0.87 7.53
C TRP A 387 4.03 1.79 6.50
N PRO A 388 2.77 1.68 6.03
CA PRO A 388 2.35 2.45 4.86
C PRO A 388 2.26 3.94 5.18
N LEU A 389 1.79 4.28 6.39
CA LEU A 389 1.72 5.66 6.88
C LEU A 389 3.12 6.26 7.05
N ARG A 390 4.06 5.46 7.58
CA ARG A 390 5.45 5.88 7.74
C ARG A 390 6.11 6.07 6.39
N MET A 391 5.91 5.14 5.47
CA MET A 391 6.44 5.19 4.12
C MET A 391 5.94 6.40 3.35
N LEU A 392 4.65 6.72 3.49
CA LEU A 392 4.10 7.96 2.95
C LEU A 392 4.84 9.17 3.51
N HIS A 393 5.02 9.25 4.84
CA HIS A 393 5.72 10.36 5.48
C HIS A 393 7.20 10.45 5.05
N GLU A 394 7.95 9.35 5.14
CA GLU A 394 9.38 9.30 4.78
C GLU A 394 9.60 9.55 3.30
N ALA A 395 8.74 9.04 2.43
CA ALA A 395 8.81 9.33 1.00
C ALA A 395 8.53 10.80 0.72
N THR A 396 7.52 11.38 1.34
CA THR A 396 7.26 12.81 1.22
C THR A 396 8.45 13.61 1.73
N ASN A 397 9.06 13.27 2.86
CA ASN A 397 10.24 14.00 3.34
C ASN A 397 11.44 13.79 2.39
N ALA A 398 11.77 12.56 2.00
CA ALA A 398 12.97 12.30 1.20
C ALA A 398 12.85 12.74 -0.27
N ILE A 399 11.66 12.67 -0.85
CA ILE A 399 11.41 13.00 -2.26
C ILE A 399 10.91 14.45 -2.37
N CYS A 400 10.15 14.92 -1.38
CA CYS A 400 9.53 16.24 -1.38
C CYS A 400 10.13 17.23 -0.36
N ASP A 401 11.22 16.93 0.36
CA ASP A 401 12.06 18.00 0.90
C ASP A 401 13.14 18.38 -0.09
N ALA A 402 13.19 19.67 -0.42
CA ALA A 402 14.29 20.28 -1.14
C ALA A 402 15.40 20.62 -0.15
N CYS A 403 15.87 19.62 0.61
CA CYS A 403 17.13 19.81 1.31
C CYS A 403 18.23 19.62 0.27
N LEU A 404 18.87 20.74 -0.12
CA LEU A 404 20.17 20.67 -0.76
C LEU A 404 21.06 19.75 0.10
N PRO A 405 21.87 18.87 -0.51
CA PRO A 405 22.82 18.06 0.24
C PRO A 405 23.61 18.98 1.18
N PRO A 406 23.86 18.58 2.43
CA PRO A 406 24.76 19.32 3.30
C PRO A 406 26.05 19.56 2.52
N LEU A 407 26.46 20.82 2.38
CA LEU A 407 27.69 21.15 1.67
C LEU A 407 28.85 20.44 2.39
N GLU A 408 29.44 19.43 1.74
CA GLU A 408 30.63 18.75 2.22
C GLU A 408 31.76 19.78 2.31
N GLY A 409 31.99 20.34 3.50
CA GLY A 409 33.00 21.39 3.70
C GLY A 409 32.83 22.24 4.95
N THR A 410 31.63 22.33 5.52
CA THR A 410 31.46 22.91 6.87
C THR A 410 31.75 21.85 7.92
N SER A 411 33.03 21.55 8.12
CA SER A 411 33.49 20.98 9.38
C SER A 411 33.04 21.91 10.50
N GLU A 412 32.08 21.48 11.31
CA GLU A 412 31.70 22.16 12.56
C GLU A 412 32.88 22.12 13.54
N SER A 413 33.85 23.01 13.34
CA SER A 413 34.75 23.45 14.40
C SER A 413 34.06 24.58 15.15
N SER A 414 33.00 24.26 15.89
CA SER A 414 32.39 25.18 16.84
C SER A 414 32.31 24.52 18.21
N SER A 415 33.45 24.52 18.92
CA SER A 415 33.45 24.60 20.38
C SER A 415 32.69 25.86 20.80
N ALA A 416 31.39 25.74 21.04
CA ALA A 416 30.62 26.75 21.74
C ALA A 416 30.28 26.22 23.14
N GLU A 417 30.89 26.87 24.13
CA GLU A 417 30.68 26.77 25.57
C GLU A 417 29.21 26.51 25.96
N GLN A 418 29.00 25.45 26.74
CA GLN A 418 27.79 25.28 27.54
C GLN A 418 27.68 26.40 28.60
N PRO A 419 26.55 27.10 28.72
CA PRO A 419 26.31 27.96 29.87
C PRO A 419 25.98 27.13 31.11
N SER A 420 26.74 27.40 32.18
CA SER A 420 26.61 26.81 33.51
C SER A 420 25.19 26.91 34.08
N GLN A 421 24.61 25.77 34.46
CA GLN A 421 23.33 25.71 35.16
C GLN A 421 23.41 26.39 36.54
N LYS A 422 22.60 27.43 36.73
CA LYS A 422 22.43 28.15 37.99
C LYS A 422 21.52 27.34 38.91
N LYS A 423 22.09 26.85 40.00
CA LYS A 423 21.46 26.11 41.09
C LYS A 423 20.48 27.05 41.84
N GLN A 424 19.18 26.87 41.67
CA GLN A 424 18.15 27.58 42.45
C GLN A 424 17.87 26.78 43.73
N LYS A 425 18.11 27.43 44.88
CA LYS A 425 17.96 26.90 46.23
C LYS A 425 16.60 27.36 46.76
N ASP A 426 15.68 26.43 46.97
CA ASP A 426 14.39 26.68 47.62
C ASP A 426 14.56 26.65 49.14
N ASP A 427 14.39 27.81 49.78
CA ASP A 427 14.16 27.92 51.23
C ASP A 427 12.63 27.90 51.48
N LYS A 428 12.15 26.80 52.08
CA LYS A 428 10.81 26.72 52.68
C LYS A 428 10.85 27.35 54.08
N GLN A 429 10.20 28.49 54.25
CA GLN A 429 9.83 29.00 55.58
C GLN A 429 8.48 28.41 56.01
N LEU A 430 8.47 27.84 57.22
CA LEU A 430 7.31 27.54 58.05
C LEU A 430 6.69 28.84 58.57
N SER A 431 5.36 28.94 58.56
CA SER A 431 4.61 29.55 59.66
C SER A 431 3.16 29.07 59.67
N VAL A 432 2.84 28.36 60.76
CA VAL A 432 1.60 28.28 61.57
C VAL A 432 0.28 28.61 60.89
#